data_AF-C4Z5W8-F1
#
_entry.id   AF-C4Z5W8-F1
#
_cell.length_a   1.000
_cell.length_b   1.000
_cell.length_c   1.000
_cell.angle_alpha   90.00
_cell.angle_beta   90.00
_cell.angle_gamma   90.00
#
_symmetry.space_group_name_H-M   'P 1'
#
loop_
_entity.id
_entity.type
_entity.pdbx_description
1 polymer ?
#
loop_
_entity_poly.entity_id
_entity_poly.type
_entity_poly.pdbx_seq_one_letter_code
_entity_poly.pdbx_strand_id
1 'polypeptide(L)'
;MRAFKGFNKDLTCRGYQYEEGKEFHTERAECCDTGFHACEYPLDCFGYYDPAHSVYHEVELSGEMDKSGDNTKVCATDIKIGARLSIAGFVKMAIDFTMSKVNKEAGSDERHGFASATGDYGASSATGDYGASSATGDYGASSATGDYGASSATGDYGASSATGNCGASSATGYKGASSATGDYGASSATGDYGASSATGDCGASSATGNCGASSATGDCGASSATGDYGASSATGDCGASSATGNCGASSATGDYGASSATGDCGASSATGDYGASSATGDYGASSATGNCGASSATGDCGASSATGNCGASSATGYKGASSATGDYGASSATGNCGASSATGYKGASSVSDPTGVAVAWGHEARAKGCKGAHLILSDWKYVGARYSDGDYMDPYDKESWELTGAKMIVVDGENIKEDTYYRCIEGEIVEVTEDGEIVEE
;
A
#
# COMPACT_ATOMS: atom_id res chain seq x y z
N MET A 1 -1.47 50.27 14.21
CA MET A 1 -1.67 48.83 13.99
C MET A 1 -2.88 48.38 14.78
N ARG A 2 -3.87 47.76 14.14
CA ARG A 2 -5.04 47.21 14.83
C ARG A 2 -4.65 45.93 15.57
N ALA A 3 -5.03 45.82 16.84
CA ALA A 3 -4.77 44.67 17.69
C ALA A 3 -5.91 44.48 18.70
N PHE A 4 -5.78 43.46 19.55
CA PHE A 4 -6.79 43.09 20.53
C PHE A 4 -6.15 42.99 21.92
N LYS A 5 -6.83 43.54 22.92
CA LYS A 5 -6.31 43.56 24.29
C LYS A 5 -7.39 43.20 25.29
N GLY A 6 -7.04 42.32 26.23
CA GLY A 6 -7.82 42.08 27.44
C GLY A 6 -7.43 43.03 28.57
N PHE A 7 -8.40 43.34 29.42
CA PHE A 7 -8.26 44.11 30.65
C PHE A 7 -9.04 43.45 31.78
N ASN A 8 -8.76 43.85 33.02
CA ASN A 8 -9.67 43.57 34.13
C ASN A 8 -11.02 44.29 33.91
N LYS A 9 -12.08 43.87 34.63
CA LYS A 9 -13.44 44.45 34.50
C LYS A 9 -13.54 45.96 34.68
N ASP A 10 -12.59 46.55 35.39
CA ASP A 10 -12.46 47.99 35.65
C ASP A 10 -11.55 48.71 34.64
N LEU A 11 -11.18 48.07 33.53
CA LEU A 11 -10.24 48.58 32.52
C LEU A 11 -8.85 48.90 33.11
N THR A 12 -8.38 48.10 34.06
CA THR A 12 -7.00 48.21 34.57
C THR A 12 -6.06 47.19 33.92
N CYS A 13 -4.80 47.60 33.69
CA CYS A 13 -3.72 46.69 33.31
C CYS A 13 -2.35 47.30 33.64
N ARG A 14 -1.46 46.53 34.31
CA ARG A 14 -0.07 46.93 34.63
C ARG A 14 0.07 48.32 35.28
N GLY A 15 -0.82 48.64 36.21
CA GLY A 15 -0.78 49.93 36.94
C GLY A 15 -1.37 51.12 36.19
N TYR A 16 -1.89 50.92 34.98
CA TYR A 16 -2.63 51.94 34.23
C TYR A 16 -4.14 51.72 34.40
N GLN A 17 -4.84 52.84 34.59
CA GLN A 17 -6.29 52.94 34.46
C GLN A 17 -6.59 53.40 33.03
N TYR A 18 -7.26 52.55 32.26
CA TYR A 18 -7.62 52.86 30.88
C TYR A 18 -9.06 53.37 30.81
N GLU A 19 -9.35 54.03 29.70
CA GLU A 19 -10.67 54.56 29.37
C GLU A 19 -10.95 54.32 27.89
N GLU A 20 -12.17 53.89 27.57
CA GLU A 20 -12.61 53.71 26.19
C GLU A 20 -12.50 55.02 25.39
N GLY A 21 -11.97 54.93 24.17
CA GLY A 21 -11.79 56.07 23.27
C GLY A 21 -10.57 56.95 23.58
N LYS A 22 -9.84 56.68 24.68
CA LYS A 22 -8.63 57.44 25.05
C LYS A 22 -7.37 56.82 24.48
N GLU A 23 -6.36 57.66 24.37
CA GLU A 23 -5.01 57.32 23.93
C GLU A 23 -4.04 57.50 25.10
N PHE A 24 -3.08 56.59 25.18
CA PHE A 24 -2.10 56.49 26.26
C PHE A 24 -0.72 56.34 25.66
N HIS A 25 0.26 56.99 26.30
CA HIS A 25 1.66 57.02 25.86
C HIS A 25 2.58 56.52 26.97
N THR A 26 3.65 55.84 26.57
CA THR A 26 4.79 55.45 27.43
C THR A 26 6.11 55.57 26.68
N GLU A 27 7.21 55.70 27.40
CA GLU A 27 8.51 56.11 26.83
C GLU A 27 9.23 55.00 26.04
N ARG A 28 8.90 53.73 26.29
CA ARG A 28 9.60 52.58 25.67
C ARG A 28 8.68 51.37 25.50
N ALA A 29 8.78 50.71 24.36
CA ALA A 29 8.11 49.44 24.09
C ALA A 29 9.12 48.29 23.92
N GLU A 30 8.95 47.22 24.70
CA GLU A 30 9.71 45.98 24.56
C GLU A 30 8.79 44.79 24.87
N CYS A 31 8.69 43.86 23.93
CA CYS A 31 7.71 42.81 24.02
C CYS A 31 8.05 41.91 25.21
N CYS A 32 7.06 41.66 26.06
CA CYS A 32 7.18 40.97 27.35
C CYS A 32 7.87 41.74 28.50
N ASP A 33 8.48 42.90 28.26
CA ASP A 33 9.05 43.75 29.32
C ASP A 33 8.23 45.03 29.54
N THR A 34 8.39 46.06 28.68
CA THR A 34 7.75 47.38 28.81
C THR A 34 6.76 47.68 27.66
N GLY A 35 6.07 48.83 27.70
CA GLY A 35 5.12 49.20 26.66
C GLY A 35 3.69 48.67 26.88
N PHE A 36 2.80 49.00 25.93
CA PHE A 36 1.42 48.55 25.93
C PHE A 36 1.24 47.29 25.09
N HIS A 37 1.05 46.13 25.73
CA HIS A 37 0.93 44.84 25.04
C HIS A 37 -0.50 44.55 24.55
N ALA A 38 -0.60 43.99 23.34
CA ALA A 38 -1.82 43.47 22.73
C ALA A 38 -1.51 42.17 21.94
N CYS A 39 -2.54 41.52 21.40
CA CYS A 39 -2.44 40.35 20.52
C CYS A 39 -2.93 40.73 19.12
N GLU A 40 -2.26 40.26 18.07
CA GLU A 40 -2.75 40.44 16.69
C GLU A 40 -3.96 39.56 16.40
N TYR A 41 -3.96 38.31 16.91
CA TYR A 41 -5.09 37.40 16.79
C TYR A 41 -6.01 37.53 18.02
N PRO A 42 -7.33 37.75 17.86
CA PRO A 42 -8.23 37.97 18.99
C PRO A 42 -8.17 36.86 20.03
N LEU A 43 -8.31 35.59 19.65
CA LEU A 43 -8.47 34.50 20.62
C LEU A 43 -7.23 34.24 21.47
N ASP A 44 -6.05 34.72 21.05
CA ASP A 44 -4.84 34.62 21.86
C ASP A 44 -4.95 35.43 23.15
N CYS A 45 -5.81 36.46 23.20
CA CYS A 45 -6.10 37.18 24.45
C CYS A 45 -6.64 36.24 25.54
N PHE A 46 -7.34 35.16 25.20
CA PHE A 46 -7.89 34.21 26.18
C PHE A 46 -6.81 33.40 26.89
N GLY A 47 -5.61 33.27 26.29
CA GLY A 47 -4.46 32.68 26.96
C GLY A 47 -3.88 33.56 28.07
N TYR A 48 -4.16 34.87 28.04
CA TYR A 48 -3.61 35.85 28.98
C TYR A 48 -4.66 36.46 29.93
N TYR A 49 -5.91 36.50 29.51
CA TYR A 49 -7.02 37.13 30.20
C TYR A 49 -8.22 36.18 30.19
N ASP A 50 -8.64 35.75 31.38
CA ASP A 50 -9.78 34.84 31.57
C ASP A 50 -11.12 35.50 31.18
N PRO A 51 -11.88 34.90 30.24
CA PRO A 51 -13.18 35.44 29.80
C PRO A 51 -14.19 35.69 30.91
N ALA A 52 -14.11 34.98 32.04
CA ALA A 52 -15.04 35.18 33.16
C ALA A 52 -14.79 36.49 33.93
N HIS A 53 -13.55 37.00 33.89
CA HIS A 53 -13.08 38.09 34.75
C HIS A 53 -12.51 39.28 33.98
N SER A 54 -12.45 39.18 32.65
CA SER A 54 -11.86 40.20 31.80
C SER A 54 -12.85 40.83 30.82
N VAL A 55 -12.48 42.00 30.31
CA VAL A 55 -13.15 42.67 29.20
C VAL A 55 -12.16 42.83 28.07
N TYR A 56 -12.66 42.80 26.83
CA TYR A 56 -11.80 42.80 25.65
C TYR A 56 -12.15 43.96 24.74
N HIS A 57 -11.10 44.57 24.20
CA HIS A 57 -11.21 45.72 23.34
C HIS A 57 -10.39 45.48 22.08
N GLU A 58 -10.90 46.03 21.00
CA GLU A 58 -10.06 46.41 19.89
C GLU A 58 -9.20 47.60 20.31
N VAL A 59 -7.92 47.58 19.96
CA VAL A 59 -6.99 48.66 20.25
C VAL A 59 -6.20 49.04 19.01
N GLU A 60 -5.76 50.28 18.96
CA GLU A 60 -4.87 50.78 17.92
C GLU A 60 -3.52 51.12 18.55
N LEU A 61 -2.48 50.41 18.11
CA LEU A 61 -1.11 50.58 18.58
C LEU A 61 -0.30 51.47 17.62
N SER A 62 0.55 52.35 18.15
CA SER A 62 1.42 53.24 17.37
C SER A 62 2.71 53.60 18.10
N GLY A 63 3.58 54.34 17.43
CA GLY A 63 4.89 54.73 17.95
C GLY A 63 5.95 53.64 17.76
N GLU A 64 6.85 53.48 18.73
CA GLU A 64 7.82 52.37 18.72
C GLU A 64 7.08 51.07 19.00
N MET A 65 7.35 50.05 18.18
CA MET A 65 6.68 48.74 18.26
C MET A 65 7.71 47.63 18.34
N ASP A 66 7.40 46.61 19.13
CA ASP A 66 8.17 45.38 19.23
C ASP A 66 7.24 44.16 19.25
N LYS A 67 7.75 43.01 18.78
CA LYS A 67 6.98 41.78 18.57
C LYS A 67 7.79 40.56 19.00
N SER A 68 7.12 39.64 19.69
CA SER A 68 7.72 38.35 20.07
C SER A 68 7.92 37.45 18.84
N GLY A 69 9.07 36.76 18.76
CA GLY A 69 9.40 35.87 17.64
C GLY A 69 8.47 34.65 17.49
N ASP A 70 7.91 34.16 18.59
CA ASP A 70 7.21 32.86 18.61
C ASP A 70 5.68 32.96 18.79
N ASN A 71 5.08 34.15 18.90
CA ASN A 71 3.63 34.33 19.13
C ASN A 71 3.06 35.63 18.53
N THR A 72 1.72 35.80 18.55
CA THR A 72 1.03 36.99 18.01
C THR A 72 1.09 38.23 18.93
N LYS A 73 1.91 38.19 20.00
CA LYS A 73 1.99 39.27 20.98
C LYS A 73 2.84 40.41 20.44
N VAL A 74 2.28 41.61 20.54
CA VAL A 74 2.89 42.86 20.12
C VAL A 74 2.84 43.86 21.27
N CYS A 75 3.76 44.81 21.29
CA CYS A 75 3.68 45.97 22.17
C CYS A 75 4.04 47.26 21.44
N ALA A 76 3.54 48.38 21.96
CA ALA A 76 3.85 49.69 21.43
C ALA A 76 3.95 50.79 22.51
N THR A 77 4.56 51.92 22.17
CA THR A 77 4.64 53.10 23.06
C THR A 77 3.30 53.81 23.18
N ASP A 78 2.46 53.73 22.14
CA ASP A 78 1.17 54.38 22.11
C ASP A 78 0.06 53.35 21.91
N ILE A 79 -1.01 53.49 22.70
CA ILE A 79 -2.22 52.67 22.57
C ILE A 79 -3.46 53.53 22.66
N LYS A 80 -4.36 53.38 21.70
CA LYS A 80 -5.72 53.91 21.75
C LYS A 80 -6.70 52.79 22.02
N ILE A 81 -7.51 52.98 23.05
CA ILE A 81 -8.53 52.01 23.45
C ILE A 81 -9.76 52.19 22.59
N GLY A 82 -10.05 51.19 21.77
CA GLY A 82 -11.23 51.16 20.91
C GLY A 82 -12.45 50.56 21.61
N ALA A 83 -13.42 50.18 20.78
CA ALA A 83 -14.69 49.65 21.24
C ALA A 83 -14.52 48.34 22.02
N ARG A 84 -15.32 48.20 23.08
CA ARG A 84 -15.47 46.93 23.79
C ARG A 84 -16.12 45.89 22.88
N LEU A 85 -15.57 44.69 22.89
CA LEU A 85 -16.08 43.55 22.15
C LEU A 85 -16.76 42.56 23.10
N SER A 86 -17.93 42.05 22.68
CA SER A 86 -18.52 40.86 23.30
C SER A 86 -17.71 39.62 22.92
N ILE A 87 -17.87 38.51 23.66
CA ILE A 87 -17.24 37.23 23.28
C ILE A 87 -17.62 36.82 21.85
N ALA A 88 -18.90 36.97 21.48
CA ALA A 88 -19.35 36.73 20.11
C ALA A 88 -18.68 37.66 19.10
N GLY A 89 -18.51 38.94 19.44
CA GLY A 89 -17.75 39.90 18.62
C GLY A 89 -16.27 39.49 18.47
N PHE A 90 -15.66 38.96 19.52
CA PHE A 90 -14.29 38.45 19.52
C PHE A 90 -14.12 37.23 18.61
N VAL A 91 -15.05 36.27 18.70
CA VAL A 91 -15.12 35.11 17.82
C VAL A 91 -15.30 35.55 16.37
N LYS A 92 -16.20 36.52 16.11
CA LYS A 92 -16.39 37.08 14.77
C LYS A 92 -15.10 37.73 14.23
N MET A 93 -14.44 38.54 15.04
CA MET A 93 -13.17 39.17 14.65
C MET A 93 -12.06 38.15 14.39
N ALA A 94 -12.05 37.04 15.14
CA ALA A 94 -11.11 35.94 14.92
C ALA A 94 -11.37 35.27 13.57
N ILE A 95 -12.64 35.00 13.25
CA ILE A 95 -13.05 34.50 11.93
C ILE A 95 -12.62 35.48 10.83
N ASP A 96 -12.92 36.77 10.98
CA ASP A 96 -12.57 37.79 9.98
C ASP A 96 -11.04 37.91 9.81
N PHE A 97 -10.27 37.87 10.90
CA PHE A 97 -8.80 37.86 10.86
C PHE A 97 -8.28 36.65 10.10
N THR A 98 -8.75 35.44 10.44
CA THR A 98 -8.37 34.21 9.74
C THR A 98 -8.72 34.30 8.25
N MET A 99 -9.94 34.73 7.92
CA MET A 99 -10.42 34.88 6.53
C MET A 99 -9.71 35.99 5.74
N SER A 100 -9.04 36.93 6.42
CA SER A 100 -8.20 37.96 5.78
C SER A 100 -6.81 37.45 5.40
N LYS A 101 -6.34 36.37 6.06
CA LYS A 101 -5.07 35.70 5.75
C LYS A 101 -5.23 34.65 4.65
N VAL A 102 -6.47 34.24 4.37
CA VAL A 102 -6.80 33.38 3.23
C VAL A 102 -6.53 34.15 1.93
N ASN A 103 -5.69 33.60 1.06
CA ASN A 103 -5.52 34.12 -0.30
C ASN A 103 -6.79 33.83 -1.12
N LYS A 104 -7.55 34.88 -1.45
CA LYS A 104 -8.81 34.80 -2.20
C LYS A 104 -8.62 34.90 -3.72
N GLU A 105 -7.38 34.99 -4.23
CA GLU A 105 -7.09 35.13 -5.67
C GLU A 105 -7.20 33.82 -6.46
N ALA A 106 -7.52 32.70 -5.82
CA ALA A 106 -8.00 31.50 -6.51
C ALA A 106 -9.46 31.70 -6.96
N GLY A 107 -9.67 32.57 -7.94
CA GLY A 107 -10.97 32.73 -8.58
C GLY A 107 -11.29 31.50 -9.42
N SER A 108 -11.97 30.50 -8.83
CA SER A 108 -12.55 29.39 -9.58
C SER A 108 -13.87 29.83 -10.21
N ASP A 109 -14.02 29.73 -11.54
CA ASP A 109 -15.36 29.56 -12.10
C ASP A 109 -15.81 28.10 -11.89
N GLU A 110 -17.10 27.79 -12.04
CA GLU A 110 -17.62 26.44 -11.81
C GLU A 110 -16.93 25.34 -12.67
N ARG A 111 -16.29 25.70 -13.78
CA ARG A 111 -15.54 24.80 -14.67
C ARG A 111 -14.05 24.71 -14.36
N HIS A 112 -13.43 25.79 -13.91
CA HIS A 112 -11.96 25.91 -13.77
C HIS A 112 -11.57 26.34 -12.36
N GLY A 113 -11.47 25.38 -11.43
CA GLY A 113 -10.88 25.60 -10.12
C GLY A 113 -9.37 25.45 -10.14
N PHE A 114 -8.63 26.47 -9.70
CA PHE A 114 -7.19 26.39 -9.48
C PHE A 114 -6.85 26.94 -8.09
N ALA A 115 -6.08 26.21 -7.30
CA ALA A 115 -5.63 26.66 -5.99
C ALA A 115 -4.15 26.35 -5.78
N SER A 116 -3.41 27.29 -5.21
CA SER A 116 -2.04 27.07 -4.76
C SER A 116 -1.81 27.65 -3.38
N ALA A 117 -1.01 26.97 -2.57
CA ALA A 117 -0.62 27.44 -1.24
C ALA A 117 0.86 27.17 -0.99
N THR A 118 1.55 28.14 -0.38
CA THR A 118 2.98 28.05 -0.04
C THR A 118 3.21 28.44 1.43
N GLY A 119 4.36 28.04 1.99
CA GLY A 119 4.75 28.30 3.38
C GLY A 119 4.64 27.04 4.24
N ASP A 120 5.22 27.04 5.45
CA ASP A 120 5.40 25.85 6.30
C ASP A 120 4.11 25.00 6.47
N TYR A 121 2.94 25.64 6.45
CA TYR A 121 1.62 25.00 6.53
C TYR A 121 0.76 25.26 5.28
N GLY A 122 1.34 25.21 4.08
CA GLY A 122 0.63 25.41 2.82
C GLY A 122 -0.52 24.42 2.65
N ALA A 123 -1.77 24.91 2.63
CA ALA A 123 -2.97 24.10 2.40
C ALA A 123 -3.79 24.66 1.23
N SER A 124 -4.04 23.84 0.20
CA SER A 124 -4.79 24.24 -1.00
C SER A 124 -5.95 23.27 -1.29
N SER A 125 -7.04 23.82 -1.82
CA SER A 125 -8.19 23.03 -2.26
C SER A 125 -8.81 23.65 -3.51
N ALA A 126 -9.09 22.84 -4.54
CA ALA A 126 -9.69 23.27 -5.78
C ALA A 126 -10.92 22.41 -6.13
N THR A 127 -11.98 23.06 -6.64
CA THR A 127 -13.23 22.42 -7.09
C THR A 127 -13.63 22.89 -8.48
N GLY A 128 -14.36 22.06 -9.24
CA GLY A 128 -14.87 22.37 -10.59
C GLY A 128 -14.40 21.32 -11.60
N ASP A 129 -14.99 21.25 -12.80
CA ASP A 129 -14.72 20.18 -13.79
C ASP A 129 -13.22 19.89 -13.99
N TYR A 130 -12.39 20.93 -13.98
CA TYR A 130 -10.92 20.84 -14.08
C TYR A 130 -10.20 21.31 -12.81
N GLY A 131 -10.69 20.89 -11.63
CA GLY A 131 -10.10 21.26 -10.34
C GLY A 131 -8.61 20.88 -10.26
N ALA A 132 -7.73 21.86 -10.09
CA ALA A 132 -6.28 21.68 -9.97
C ALA A 132 -5.75 22.35 -8.69
N SER A 133 -5.10 21.59 -7.80
CA SER A 133 -4.53 22.13 -6.56
C SER A 133 -3.06 21.77 -6.35
N SER A 134 -2.32 22.70 -5.73
CA SER A 134 -0.92 22.50 -5.38
C SER A 134 -0.57 23.10 -4.01
N ALA A 135 0.18 22.38 -3.20
CA ALA A 135 0.66 22.87 -1.90
C ALA A 135 2.16 22.62 -1.72
N THR A 136 2.89 23.61 -1.21
CA THR A 136 4.33 23.51 -0.93
C THR A 136 4.68 24.06 0.45
N GLY A 137 5.45 23.30 1.21
CA GLY A 137 5.98 23.64 2.54
C GLY A 137 6.05 22.42 3.44
N ASP A 138 6.70 22.50 4.60
CA ASP A 138 6.96 21.35 5.49
C ASP A 138 5.71 20.46 5.72
N TYR A 139 4.54 21.07 5.86
CA TYR A 139 3.23 20.43 5.99
C TYR A 139 2.31 20.74 4.81
N GLY A 140 2.80 20.58 3.58
CA GLY A 140 2.02 20.80 2.35
C GLY A 140 0.83 19.85 2.22
N ALA A 141 -0.38 20.39 2.09
CA ALA A 141 -1.62 19.61 1.90
C ALA A 141 -2.44 20.14 0.72
N SER A 142 -2.79 19.28 -0.24
CA SER A 142 -3.56 19.65 -1.44
C SER A 142 -4.74 18.71 -1.69
N SER A 143 -5.92 19.24 -2.02
CA SER A 143 -7.08 18.44 -2.47
C SER A 143 -7.69 18.99 -3.75
N ALA A 144 -8.10 18.14 -4.69
CA ALA A 144 -8.79 18.55 -5.90
C ALA A 144 -10.03 17.68 -6.17
N THR A 145 -11.16 18.33 -6.50
CA THR A 145 -12.42 17.65 -6.79
C THR A 145 -13.03 18.16 -8.11
N GLY A 146 -13.33 17.25 -9.03
CA GLY A 146 -13.93 17.55 -10.35
C GLY A 146 -13.74 16.42 -11.33
N ASP A 147 -14.41 16.43 -12.49
CA ASP A 147 -14.27 15.38 -13.51
C ASP A 147 -12.81 15.06 -13.86
N TYR A 148 -11.95 16.07 -13.87
CA TYR A 148 -10.50 15.98 -14.07
C TYR A 148 -9.73 16.58 -12.88
N GLY A 149 -10.02 16.07 -11.68
CA GLY A 149 -9.34 16.51 -10.44
C GLY A 149 -7.84 16.17 -10.44
N ALA A 150 -6.97 17.16 -10.28
CA ALA A 150 -5.52 16.99 -10.19
C ALA A 150 -4.95 17.67 -8.94
N SER A 151 -4.22 16.94 -8.10
CA SER A 151 -3.60 17.51 -6.89
C SER A 151 -2.12 17.14 -6.72
N SER A 152 -1.36 18.06 -6.14
CA SER A 152 0.05 17.87 -5.84
C SER A 152 0.47 18.50 -4.51
N ALA A 153 1.21 17.77 -3.69
CA ALA A 153 1.75 18.27 -2.43
C ALA A 153 3.26 17.99 -2.34
N THR A 154 4.04 18.99 -1.94
CA THR A 154 5.49 18.89 -1.71
C THR A 154 5.87 19.43 -0.34
N GLY A 155 6.59 18.63 0.45
CA GLY A 155 6.98 18.98 1.82
C GLY A 155 7.37 17.76 2.64
N ASP A 156 8.04 17.93 3.78
CA ASP A 156 8.39 16.81 4.69
C ASP A 156 7.19 15.90 5.00
N TYR A 157 5.98 16.49 5.12
CA TYR A 157 4.70 15.82 5.33
C TYR A 157 3.72 16.11 4.19
N GLY A 158 4.15 15.99 2.94
CA GLY A 158 3.31 16.20 1.76
C GLY A 158 2.10 15.26 1.69
N ALA A 159 0.89 15.80 1.62
CA ALA A 159 -0.36 15.03 1.50
C ALA A 159 -1.22 15.53 0.34
N SER A 160 -1.57 14.66 -0.61
CA SER A 160 -2.38 15.02 -1.78
C SER A 160 -3.58 14.08 -1.97
N SER A 161 -4.76 14.63 -2.29
CA SER A 161 -5.93 13.83 -2.69
C SER A 161 -6.62 14.38 -3.93
N ALA A 162 -7.09 13.50 -4.82
CA ALA A 162 -7.85 13.87 -6.01
C ALA A 162 -9.10 13.01 -6.15
N THR A 163 -10.24 13.63 -6.44
CA THR A 163 -11.52 12.94 -6.66
C THR A 163 -12.15 13.42 -7.97
N GLY A 164 -12.52 12.49 -8.85
CA GLY A 164 -12.98 12.79 -10.19
C GLY A 164 -12.98 11.59 -11.11
N ASN A 165 -13.76 11.61 -12.19
CA ASN A 165 -13.71 10.57 -13.23
C ASN A 165 -12.25 10.26 -13.63
N CYS A 166 -11.44 11.30 -13.84
CA CYS A 166 -9.99 11.25 -14.01
C CYS A 166 -9.29 11.92 -12.81
N GLY A 167 -9.25 11.26 -11.66
CA GLY A 167 -8.54 11.74 -10.47
C GLY A 167 -7.04 11.45 -10.54
N ALA A 168 -6.18 12.46 -10.44
CA ALA A 168 -4.72 12.31 -10.40
C ALA A 168 -4.11 13.00 -9.18
N SER A 169 -3.35 12.26 -8.36
CA SER A 169 -2.68 12.84 -7.17
C SER A 169 -1.21 12.48 -7.06
N SER A 170 -0.41 13.41 -6.54
CA SER A 170 1.01 13.20 -6.29
C SER A 170 1.48 13.85 -4.99
N ALA A 171 2.23 13.11 -4.17
CA ALA A 171 2.82 13.62 -2.94
C ALA A 171 4.33 13.34 -2.90
N THR A 172 5.13 14.37 -2.62
CA THR A 172 6.58 14.27 -2.47
C THR A 172 7.00 14.78 -1.10
N GLY A 173 7.77 14.00 -0.34
CA GLY A 173 8.13 14.34 1.03
C GLY A 173 8.74 13.19 1.83
N TYR A 174 9.37 13.45 2.98
CA TYR A 174 9.80 12.38 3.88
C TYR A 174 8.66 11.40 4.22
N LYS A 175 7.44 11.93 4.45
CA LYS A 175 6.18 11.20 4.57
C LYS A 175 5.19 11.65 3.50
N GLY A 176 5.49 11.37 2.24
CA GLY A 176 4.57 11.61 1.13
C GLY A 176 3.36 10.67 1.17
N ALA A 177 2.14 11.21 1.17
CA ALA A 177 0.90 10.42 1.11
C ALA A 177 -0.03 10.92 -0.01
N SER A 178 -0.39 10.04 -0.94
CA SER A 178 -1.25 10.38 -2.09
C SER A 178 -2.45 9.45 -2.23
N SER A 179 -3.64 9.98 -2.50
CA SER A 179 -4.82 9.18 -2.85
C SER A 179 -5.58 9.72 -4.05
N ALA A 180 -6.08 8.83 -4.91
CA ALA A 180 -6.88 9.20 -6.08
C ALA A 180 -8.13 8.32 -6.18
N THR A 181 -9.28 8.92 -6.46
CA THR A 181 -10.58 8.24 -6.56
C THR A 181 -11.34 8.64 -7.84
N GLY A 182 -11.77 7.64 -8.60
CA GLY A 182 -12.71 7.70 -9.74
C GLY A 182 -12.29 6.77 -10.88
N ASP A 183 -13.08 6.67 -11.95
CA ASP A 183 -12.96 5.64 -13.00
C ASP A 183 -11.51 5.45 -13.50
N TYR A 184 -10.74 6.53 -13.62
CA TYR A 184 -9.31 6.55 -13.96
C TYR A 184 -8.48 7.19 -12.84
N GLY A 185 -8.55 6.63 -11.63
CA GLY A 185 -7.76 7.08 -10.48
C GLY A 185 -6.28 6.75 -10.61
N ALA A 186 -5.41 7.76 -10.56
CA ALA A 186 -3.95 7.60 -10.58
C ALA A 186 -3.29 8.30 -9.38
N SER A 187 -2.51 7.59 -8.58
CA SER A 187 -1.79 8.17 -7.43
C SER A 187 -0.30 7.80 -7.40
N SER A 188 0.52 8.73 -6.91
CA SER A 188 1.95 8.53 -6.73
C SER A 188 2.49 9.20 -5.47
N ALA A 189 3.29 8.47 -4.70
CA ALA A 189 3.95 8.98 -3.51
C ALA A 189 5.46 8.73 -3.55
N THR A 190 6.26 9.77 -3.29
CA THR A 190 7.73 9.68 -3.23
C THR A 190 8.21 10.18 -1.87
N GLY A 191 9.01 9.36 -1.17
CA GLY A 191 9.45 9.64 0.20
C GLY A 191 9.98 8.43 0.95
N ASP A 192 10.80 8.65 1.99
CA ASP A 192 11.24 7.58 2.91
C ASP A 192 10.06 6.72 3.41
N TYR A 193 8.89 7.34 3.62
CA TYR A 193 7.62 6.68 3.93
C TYR A 193 6.53 7.05 2.90
N GLY A 194 6.82 6.84 1.61
CA GLY A 194 5.85 7.06 0.53
C GLY A 194 4.67 6.10 0.62
N ALA A 195 3.44 6.62 0.67
CA ALA A 195 2.21 5.84 0.67
C ALA A 195 1.23 6.32 -0.40
N SER A 196 0.83 5.44 -1.33
CA SER A 196 -0.09 5.77 -2.43
C SER A 196 -1.29 4.82 -2.49
N SER A 197 -2.49 5.34 -2.72
CA SER A 197 -3.68 4.51 -2.97
C SER A 197 -4.50 5.02 -4.16
N ALA A 198 -5.00 4.14 -5.02
CA ALA A 198 -5.88 4.50 -6.13
C ALA A 198 -7.13 3.62 -6.17
N THR A 199 -8.30 4.22 -6.40
CA THR A 199 -9.59 3.53 -6.42
C THR A 199 -10.42 3.94 -7.63
N GLY A 200 -10.93 2.95 -8.38
CA GLY A 200 -11.86 3.09 -9.51
C GLY A 200 -11.55 2.09 -10.62
N ASP A 201 -12.41 2.00 -11.64
CA ASP A 201 -12.36 0.97 -12.70
C ASP A 201 -10.94 0.69 -13.23
N CYS A 202 -10.15 1.74 -13.44
CA CYS A 202 -8.74 1.70 -13.82
C CYS A 202 -7.87 2.40 -12.77
N GLY A 203 -7.82 1.86 -11.55
CA GLY A 203 -6.97 2.36 -10.47
C GLY A 203 -5.48 2.06 -10.68
N ALA A 204 -4.61 3.07 -10.68
CA ALA A 204 -3.16 2.93 -10.77
C ALA A 204 -2.44 3.63 -9.61
N SER A 205 -1.60 2.91 -8.87
CA SER A 205 -0.86 3.46 -7.71
C SER A 205 0.64 3.14 -7.78
N SER A 206 1.47 4.07 -7.30
CA SER A 206 2.91 3.86 -7.19
C SER A 206 3.51 4.55 -5.96
N ALA A 207 4.38 3.84 -5.23
CA ALA A 207 5.08 4.39 -4.07
C ALA A 207 6.59 4.13 -4.16
N THR A 208 7.40 5.15 -3.91
CA THR A 208 8.87 5.08 -3.96
C THR A 208 9.51 5.64 -2.69
N GLY A 209 10.42 4.86 -2.10
CA GLY A 209 11.35 5.23 -1.03
C GLY A 209 11.44 4.13 0.04
N ASN A 210 12.27 4.30 1.09
CA ASN A 210 12.68 3.19 1.98
C ASN A 210 11.53 2.27 2.44
N CYS A 211 10.39 2.84 2.81
CA CYS A 211 9.17 2.14 3.18
C CYS A 211 8.02 2.52 2.23
N GLY A 212 8.18 2.23 0.94
CA GLY A 212 7.14 2.46 -0.08
C GLY A 212 5.95 1.51 0.06
N ALA A 213 4.74 2.04 0.18
CA ALA A 213 3.50 1.27 0.25
C ALA A 213 2.48 1.73 -0.82
N SER A 214 2.03 0.82 -1.67
CA SER A 214 1.06 1.12 -2.74
C SER A 214 -0.15 0.18 -2.72
N SER A 215 -1.33 0.70 -3.02
CA SER A 215 -2.54 -0.10 -3.22
C SER A 215 -3.44 0.42 -4.35
N ALA A 216 -3.94 -0.49 -5.18
CA ALA A 216 -4.89 -0.16 -6.24
C ALA A 216 -6.14 -1.07 -6.17
N THR A 217 -7.32 -0.48 -6.34
CA THR A 217 -8.61 -1.18 -6.31
C THR A 217 -9.50 -0.78 -7.49
N GLY A 218 -10.02 -1.77 -8.21
CA GLY A 218 -10.99 -1.65 -9.31
C GLY A 218 -10.71 -2.66 -10.42
N ASP A 219 -11.60 -2.79 -11.40
CA ASP A 219 -11.60 -3.83 -12.44
C ASP A 219 -10.20 -4.08 -13.05
N CYS A 220 -9.44 -3.01 -13.29
CA CYS A 220 -8.05 -3.02 -13.76
C CYS A 220 -7.11 -2.34 -12.76
N GLY A 221 -7.06 -2.84 -11.52
CA GLY A 221 -6.16 -2.33 -10.48
C GLY A 221 -4.68 -2.65 -10.73
N ALA A 222 -3.82 -1.63 -10.77
CA ALA A 222 -2.37 -1.76 -10.94
C ALA A 222 -1.60 -1.06 -9.81
N SER A 223 -0.72 -1.78 -9.10
CA SER A 223 0.11 -1.19 -8.03
C SER A 223 1.59 -1.55 -8.14
N SER A 224 2.45 -0.61 -7.73
CA SER A 224 3.89 -0.81 -7.67
C SER A 224 4.52 -0.11 -6.47
N ALA A 225 5.42 -0.80 -5.77
CA ALA A 225 6.19 -0.24 -4.66
C ALA A 225 7.68 -0.51 -4.83
N THR A 226 8.50 0.53 -4.63
CA THR A 226 9.96 0.45 -4.70
C THR A 226 10.59 1.02 -3.43
N GLY A 227 11.47 0.26 -2.78
CA GLY A 227 12.12 0.65 -1.53
C GLY A 227 12.62 -0.56 -0.73
N ASP A 228 13.52 -0.37 0.25
CA ASP A 228 14.01 -1.46 1.11
C ASP A 228 12.89 -2.35 1.67
N TYR A 229 11.75 -1.75 2.03
CA TYR A 229 10.53 -2.40 2.49
C TYR A 229 9.34 -2.07 1.57
N GLY A 230 9.50 -2.31 0.26
CA GLY A 230 8.44 -2.12 -0.72
C GLY A 230 7.26 -3.07 -0.52
N ALA A 231 6.04 -2.53 -0.38
CA ALA A 231 4.81 -3.31 -0.26
C ALA A 231 3.75 -2.84 -1.28
N SER A 232 3.23 -3.75 -2.11
CA SER A 232 2.22 -3.44 -3.13
C SER A 232 1.03 -4.40 -3.06
N SER A 233 -0.19 -3.90 -3.18
CA SER A 233 -1.39 -4.74 -3.35
C SER A 233 -2.31 -4.25 -4.46
N ALA A 234 -2.90 -5.17 -5.21
CA ALA A 234 -3.86 -4.85 -6.28
C ALA A 234 -5.10 -5.74 -6.17
N THR A 235 -6.29 -5.16 -6.31
CA THR A 235 -7.57 -5.88 -6.24
C THR A 235 -8.51 -5.48 -7.38
N GLY A 236 -9.06 -6.49 -8.06
CA GLY A 236 -10.09 -6.38 -9.11
C GLY A 236 -9.84 -7.39 -10.23
N ASP A 237 -10.77 -7.54 -11.18
CA ASP A 237 -10.76 -8.62 -12.19
C ASP A 237 -9.38 -8.86 -12.84
N CYS A 238 -8.67 -7.78 -13.17
CA CYS A 238 -7.32 -7.75 -13.70
C CYS A 238 -6.32 -7.08 -12.73
N GLY A 239 -6.26 -7.56 -11.48
CA GLY A 239 -5.32 -7.04 -10.48
C GLY A 239 -3.85 -7.36 -10.79
N ALA A 240 -3.00 -6.34 -10.91
CA ALA A 240 -1.55 -6.47 -11.15
C ALA A 240 -0.74 -5.74 -10.07
N SER A 241 0.17 -6.44 -9.40
CA SER A 241 1.01 -5.88 -8.32
C SER A 241 2.49 -6.19 -8.51
N SER A 242 3.36 -5.26 -8.12
CA SER A 242 4.82 -5.47 -8.11
C SER A 242 5.52 -4.76 -6.96
N ALA A 243 6.45 -5.46 -6.30
CA ALA A 243 7.26 -4.89 -5.23
C ALA A 243 8.75 -5.15 -5.47
N THR A 244 9.57 -4.11 -5.35
CA THR A 244 11.03 -4.19 -5.50
C THR A 244 11.73 -3.59 -4.29
N GLY A 245 12.66 -4.33 -3.68
CA GLY A 245 13.30 -3.94 -2.43
C GLY A 245 13.95 -5.10 -1.68
N ASN A 246 14.84 -4.86 -0.73
CA ASN A 246 15.42 -5.95 0.10
C ASN A 246 14.34 -6.88 0.68
N CYS A 247 13.22 -6.32 1.13
CA CYS A 247 12.03 -7.02 1.60
C CYS A 247 10.80 -6.64 0.76
N GLY A 248 10.83 -6.94 -0.54
CA GLY A 248 9.69 -6.72 -1.43
C GLY A 248 8.51 -7.66 -1.14
N ALA A 249 7.32 -7.12 -0.92
CA ALA A 249 6.09 -7.88 -0.70
C ALA A 249 4.97 -7.45 -1.67
N SER A 250 4.45 -8.37 -2.49
CA SER A 250 3.41 -8.09 -3.48
C SER A 250 2.21 -9.03 -3.37
N SER A 251 0.99 -8.52 -3.48
CA SER A 251 -0.21 -9.34 -3.58
C SER A 251 -1.21 -8.86 -4.64
N ALA A 252 -1.78 -9.79 -5.41
CA ALA A 252 -2.83 -9.51 -6.38
C ALA A 252 -4.04 -10.42 -6.18
N THR A 253 -5.24 -9.85 -6.27
CA THR A 253 -6.51 -10.59 -6.15
C THR A 253 -7.44 -10.21 -7.30
N GLY A 254 -7.97 -11.20 -8.02
CA GLY A 254 -8.86 -11.06 -9.17
C GLY A 254 -8.78 -12.24 -10.12
N ASP A 255 -9.76 -12.39 -11.02
CA ASP A 255 -9.79 -13.48 -12.00
C ASP A 255 -8.46 -13.68 -12.74
N TYR A 256 -7.77 -12.59 -13.06
CA TYR A 256 -6.44 -12.54 -13.66
C TYR A 256 -5.41 -11.87 -12.72
N GLY A 257 -5.40 -12.25 -11.44
CA GLY A 257 -4.46 -11.73 -10.46
C GLY A 257 -3.00 -12.04 -10.81
N ALA A 258 -2.15 -11.02 -10.97
CA ALA A 258 -0.73 -11.16 -11.25
C ALA A 258 0.13 -10.43 -10.22
N SER A 259 1.07 -11.13 -9.57
CA SER A 259 1.98 -10.54 -8.58
C SER A 259 3.45 -10.90 -8.82
N SER A 260 4.33 -9.95 -8.52
CA SER A 260 5.78 -10.16 -8.58
C SER A 260 6.52 -9.43 -7.46
N ALA A 261 7.47 -10.11 -6.82
CA ALA A 261 8.32 -9.53 -5.79
C ALA A 261 9.80 -9.80 -6.08
N THR A 262 10.63 -8.76 -5.99
CA THR A 262 12.09 -8.86 -6.21
C THR A 262 12.84 -8.28 -5.01
N GLY A 263 13.77 -9.03 -4.44
CA GLY A 263 14.49 -8.69 -3.22
C GLY A 263 15.10 -9.87 -2.50
N ASP A 264 16.13 -9.66 -1.67
CA ASP A 264 16.72 -10.71 -0.80
C ASP A 264 15.64 -11.56 -0.10
N CYS A 265 14.57 -10.92 0.36
CA CYS A 265 13.37 -11.53 0.94
C CYS A 265 12.11 -11.19 0.13
N GLY A 266 12.11 -11.49 -1.18
CA GLY A 266 10.94 -11.29 -2.04
C GLY A 266 9.78 -12.24 -1.70
N ALA A 267 8.59 -11.69 -1.45
CA ALA A 267 7.37 -12.46 -1.18
C ALA A 267 6.21 -12.05 -2.10
N SER A 268 5.67 -12.99 -2.88
CA SER A 268 4.57 -12.73 -3.82
C SER A 268 3.40 -13.70 -3.61
N SER A 269 2.17 -13.20 -3.67
CA SER A 269 0.97 -14.05 -3.68
C SER A 269 -0.05 -13.61 -4.72
N ALA A 270 -0.69 -14.53 -5.44
CA ALA A 270 -1.77 -14.23 -6.39
C ALA A 270 -2.99 -15.13 -6.15
N THR A 271 -4.18 -14.54 -6.18
CA THR A 271 -5.45 -15.25 -5.96
C THR A 271 -6.46 -14.93 -7.06
N GLY A 272 -7.03 -15.96 -7.67
CA GLY A 272 -8.14 -15.93 -8.63
C GLY A 272 -7.95 -16.95 -9.74
N ASP A 273 -8.93 -17.11 -10.63
CA ASP A 273 -9.02 -18.23 -11.59
C ASP A 273 -7.72 -18.50 -12.35
N TYR A 274 -7.01 -17.45 -12.76
CA TYR A 274 -5.72 -17.47 -13.43
C TYR A 274 -4.62 -16.75 -12.63
N GLY A 275 -4.60 -16.96 -11.31
CA GLY A 275 -3.62 -16.36 -10.41
C GLY A 275 -2.17 -16.72 -10.80
N ALA A 276 -1.33 -15.71 -11.04
CA ALA A 276 0.09 -15.88 -11.38
C ALA A 276 0.98 -15.12 -10.40
N SER A 277 1.95 -15.81 -9.79
CA SER A 277 2.88 -15.24 -8.81
C SER A 277 4.34 -15.56 -9.13
N SER A 278 5.24 -14.61 -8.87
CA SER A 278 6.68 -14.82 -8.99
C SER A 278 7.48 -14.09 -7.91
N ALA A 279 8.45 -14.77 -7.31
CA ALA A 279 9.35 -14.18 -6.31
C ALA A 279 10.81 -14.45 -6.66
N THR A 280 11.64 -13.42 -6.59
CA THR A 280 13.08 -13.51 -6.89
C THR A 280 13.93 -12.92 -5.75
N GLY A 281 14.91 -13.71 -5.28
CA GLY A 281 15.99 -13.35 -4.35
C GLY A 281 16.27 -14.47 -3.35
N ASP A 282 17.29 -14.33 -2.50
CA ASP A 282 17.84 -15.41 -1.66
C ASP A 282 16.79 -16.24 -0.92
N TYR A 283 15.74 -15.58 -0.41
CA TYR A 283 14.59 -16.18 0.27
C TYR A 283 13.27 -15.93 -0.48
N GLY A 284 13.29 -16.01 -1.81
CA GLY A 284 12.12 -15.84 -2.65
C GLY A 284 10.99 -16.81 -2.29
N ALA A 285 9.81 -16.28 -1.98
CA ALA A 285 8.62 -17.06 -1.64
C ALA A 285 7.42 -16.66 -2.51
N SER A 286 6.86 -17.60 -3.26
CA SER A 286 5.72 -17.37 -4.17
C SER A 286 4.56 -18.32 -3.89
N SER A 287 3.32 -17.81 -3.95
CA SER A 287 2.12 -18.65 -3.89
C SER A 287 1.03 -18.20 -4.87
N ALA A 288 0.39 -19.15 -5.54
CA ALA A 288 -0.74 -18.90 -6.42
C ALA A 288 -1.93 -19.80 -6.06
N THR A 289 -3.12 -19.22 -5.99
CA THR A 289 -4.36 -19.94 -5.70
C THR A 289 -5.43 -19.62 -6.74
N GLY A 290 -6.02 -20.65 -7.33
CA GLY A 290 -7.14 -20.58 -8.27
C GLY A 290 -7.12 -21.71 -9.29
N ASN A 291 -8.13 -21.81 -10.13
CA ASN A 291 -8.32 -22.97 -11.02
C ASN A 291 -7.05 -23.33 -11.82
N CYS A 292 -6.35 -22.31 -12.33
CA CYS A 292 -5.10 -22.40 -13.07
C CYS A 292 -3.99 -21.58 -12.39
N GLY A 293 -3.80 -21.74 -11.08
CA GLY A 293 -2.77 -21.03 -10.33
C GLY A 293 -1.35 -21.39 -10.78
N ALA A 294 -0.51 -20.39 -11.07
CA ALA A 294 0.89 -20.55 -11.46
C ALA A 294 1.83 -19.81 -10.50
N SER A 295 2.83 -20.50 -9.94
CA SER A 295 3.83 -19.90 -9.05
C SER A 295 5.26 -20.26 -9.41
N SER A 296 6.16 -19.31 -9.22
CA SER A 296 7.60 -19.50 -9.43
C SER A 296 8.43 -18.76 -8.38
N ALA A 297 9.42 -19.44 -7.80
CA ALA A 297 10.37 -18.86 -6.86
C ALA A 297 11.81 -19.12 -7.30
N THR A 298 12.63 -18.07 -7.32
CA THR A 298 14.06 -18.15 -7.69
C THR A 298 14.93 -17.57 -6.58
N GLY A 299 15.91 -18.34 -6.11
CA GLY A 299 16.90 -17.95 -5.12
C GLY A 299 17.42 -19.11 -4.29
N ASP A 300 18.45 -18.89 -3.47
CA ASP A 300 19.11 -19.95 -2.69
C ASP A 300 18.13 -20.84 -1.92
N CYS A 301 17.10 -20.24 -1.32
CA CYS A 301 16.01 -20.91 -0.60
C CYS A 301 14.64 -20.61 -1.24
N GLY A 302 14.55 -20.63 -2.57
CA GLY A 302 13.30 -20.40 -3.29
C GLY A 302 12.19 -21.37 -2.89
N ALA A 303 11.03 -20.86 -2.49
CA ALA A 303 9.86 -21.64 -2.09
C ALA A 303 8.63 -21.26 -2.93
N SER A 304 8.03 -22.22 -3.63
CA SER A 304 6.87 -22.01 -4.47
C SER A 304 5.71 -22.96 -4.12
N SER A 305 4.48 -22.44 -4.14
CA SER A 305 3.28 -23.27 -4.01
C SER A 305 2.17 -22.86 -4.98
N ALA A 306 1.48 -23.81 -5.58
CA ALA A 306 0.33 -23.57 -6.43
C ALA A 306 -0.84 -24.47 -6.01
N THR A 307 -2.02 -23.88 -5.83
CA THR A 307 -3.25 -24.61 -5.46
C THR A 307 -4.33 -24.32 -6.48
N GLY A 308 -4.89 -25.36 -7.07
CA GLY A 308 -5.81 -25.24 -8.20
C GLY A 308 -5.93 -26.53 -8.98
N ASN A 309 -7.05 -26.73 -9.68
CA ASN A 309 -7.24 -27.90 -10.55
C ASN A 309 -6.02 -28.16 -11.44
N CYS A 310 -5.50 -27.10 -12.07
CA CYS A 310 -4.30 -27.11 -12.91
C CYS A 310 -3.14 -26.31 -12.27
N GLY A 311 -2.94 -26.44 -10.96
CA GLY A 311 -1.90 -25.71 -10.25
C GLY A 311 -0.49 -26.04 -10.77
N ALA A 312 0.30 -25.04 -11.14
CA ALA A 312 1.68 -25.22 -11.62
C ALA A 312 2.67 -24.47 -10.73
N SER A 313 3.68 -25.16 -10.21
CA SER A 313 4.68 -24.58 -9.31
C SER A 313 6.11 -24.94 -9.71
N SER A 314 7.02 -23.97 -9.62
CA SER A 314 8.45 -24.18 -9.88
C SER A 314 9.34 -23.44 -8.89
N ALA A 315 10.38 -24.12 -8.39
CA ALA A 315 11.38 -23.52 -7.50
C ALA A 315 12.78 -23.76 -8.04
N THR A 316 13.60 -22.70 -8.10
CA THR A 316 15.00 -22.76 -8.56
C THR A 316 15.92 -22.24 -7.46
N GLY A 317 16.88 -23.06 -6.99
CA GLY A 317 17.75 -22.72 -5.88
C GLY A 317 18.53 -23.88 -5.25
N TYR A 318 19.51 -23.58 -4.39
CA TYR A 318 20.24 -24.60 -3.60
C TYR A 318 19.36 -25.36 -2.59
N LYS A 319 18.19 -24.82 -2.25
CA LYS A 319 17.13 -25.48 -1.46
C LYS A 319 15.77 -25.14 -2.06
N GLY A 320 15.67 -25.21 -3.39
CA GLY A 320 14.41 -24.98 -4.09
C GLY A 320 13.33 -25.95 -3.62
N ALA A 321 12.21 -25.44 -3.12
CA ALA A 321 11.08 -26.25 -2.67
C ALA A 321 9.80 -25.85 -3.42
N SER A 322 9.25 -26.76 -4.21
CA SER A 322 8.03 -26.53 -5.01
C SER A 322 6.91 -27.48 -4.61
N SER A 323 5.67 -26.96 -4.57
CA SER A 323 4.48 -27.76 -4.26
C SER A 323 3.31 -27.40 -5.17
N ALA A 324 2.66 -28.40 -5.75
CA ALA A 324 1.44 -28.21 -6.54
C ALA A 324 0.31 -29.11 -6.02
N THR A 325 -0.87 -28.54 -5.83
CA THR A 325 -2.05 -29.25 -5.28
C THR A 325 -3.25 -29.08 -6.20
N GLY A 326 -3.77 -30.19 -6.71
CA GLY A 326 -5.00 -30.29 -7.52
C GLY A 326 -4.96 -31.44 -8.52
N ASP A 327 -6.05 -31.66 -9.24
CA ASP A 327 -6.24 -32.86 -10.09
C ASP A 327 -5.32 -32.94 -11.31
N TYR A 328 -4.56 -31.88 -11.58
CA TYR A 328 -3.50 -31.84 -12.59
C TYR A 328 -2.31 -31.02 -12.07
N GLY A 329 -2.05 -31.07 -10.75
CA GLY A 329 -0.98 -30.31 -10.13
C GLY A 329 0.40 -30.67 -10.71
N ALA A 330 1.15 -29.68 -11.19
CA ALA A 330 2.49 -29.85 -11.76
C ALA A 330 3.54 -29.11 -10.93
N SER A 331 4.58 -29.82 -10.49
CA SER A 331 5.63 -29.30 -9.61
C SER A 331 7.01 -29.61 -10.17
N SER A 332 7.94 -28.66 -10.04
CA SER A 332 9.34 -28.87 -10.43
C SER A 332 10.31 -28.12 -9.51
N ALA A 333 11.38 -28.79 -9.10
CA ALA A 333 12.46 -28.16 -8.34
C ALA A 333 13.80 -28.35 -9.05
N THR A 334 14.54 -27.24 -9.21
CA THR A 334 15.86 -27.20 -9.86
C THR A 334 16.92 -26.68 -8.90
N GLY A 335 18.08 -27.32 -8.92
CA GLY A 335 19.22 -27.01 -8.05
C GLY A 335 19.45 -28.07 -6.98
N ASN A 336 20.58 -27.94 -6.29
CA ASN A 336 20.97 -28.85 -5.21
C ASN A 336 19.85 -28.94 -4.16
N CYS A 337 19.72 -30.09 -3.49
CA CYS A 337 18.71 -30.35 -2.46
C CYS A 337 17.27 -29.93 -2.84
N GLY A 338 16.94 -29.94 -4.14
CA GLY A 338 15.62 -29.54 -4.62
C GLY A 338 14.53 -30.51 -4.18
N ALA A 339 13.40 -29.99 -3.71
CA ALA A 339 12.25 -30.80 -3.30
C ALA A 339 11.01 -30.39 -4.10
N SER A 340 10.46 -31.33 -4.86
CA SER A 340 9.23 -31.15 -5.63
C SER A 340 8.15 -32.08 -5.09
N SER A 341 6.96 -31.55 -4.84
CA SER A 341 5.78 -32.36 -4.51
C SER A 341 4.58 -31.98 -5.37
N ALA A 342 3.89 -32.97 -5.92
CA ALA A 342 2.63 -32.81 -6.62
C ALA A 342 1.58 -33.73 -6.01
N THR A 343 0.40 -33.18 -5.69
CA THR A 343 -0.69 -33.93 -5.05
C THR A 343 -2.01 -33.77 -5.79
N GLY A 344 -2.83 -34.83 -5.80
CA GLY A 344 -4.12 -34.90 -6.50
C GLY A 344 -4.16 -35.97 -7.58
N TYR A 345 -5.29 -36.06 -8.30
CA TYR A 345 -5.34 -36.85 -9.55
C TYR A 345 -4.19 -36.41 -10.47
N LYS A 346 -3.60 -37.34 -11.23
CA LYS A 346 -2.61 -37.06 -12.31
C LYS A 346 -1.50 -36.04 -11.99
N GLY A 347 -1.18 -35.83 -10.71
CA GLY A 347 -0.15 -34.90 -10.29
C GLY A 347 1.21 -35.28 -10.86
N ALA A 348 2.00 -34.30 -11.29
CA ALA A 348 3.32 -34.51 -11.88
C ALA A 348 4.39 -33.78 -11.07
N SER A 349 5.39 -34.51 -10.58
CA SER A 349 6.55 -33.92 -9.88
C SER A 349 7.85 -34.20 -10.63
N SER A 350 8.81 -33.30 -10.52
CA SER A 350 10.11 -33.46 -11.18
C SER A 350 11.25 -32.76 -10.43
N VAL A 351 12.44 -33.36 -10.50
CA VAL A 351 13.69 -32.77 -9.98
C VAL A 351 14.85 -32.97 -10.95
N SER A 352 15.77 -32.00 -11.01
CA SER A 352 16.88 -31.99 -11.96
C SER A 352 18.28 -32.09 -11.33
N ASP A 353 18.36 -32.36 -10.02
CA ASP A 353 19.63 -32.54 -9.29
C ASP A 353 19.70 -33.92 -8.61
N PRO A 354 20.87 -34.58 -8.57
CA PRO A 354 21.05 -35.90 -7.93
C PRO A 354 20.69 -35.96 -6.45
N THR A 355 20.70 -34.84 -5.74
CA THR A 355 20.28 -34.77 -4.32
C THR A 355 18.81 -34.41 -4.15
N GLY A 356 18.09 -34.21 -5.26
CA GLY A 356 16.70 -33.82 -5.26
C GLY A 356 15.73 -34.96 -4.94
N VAL A 357 14.53 -34.58 -4.53
CA VAL A 357 13.40 -35.48 -4.23
C VAL A 357 12.15 -35.02 -4.98
N ALA A 358 11.58 -35.90 -5.81
CA ALA A 358 10.28 -35.70 -6.43
C ALA A 358 9.22 -36.60 -5.76
N VAL A 359 8.13 -36.01 -5.28
CA VAL A 359 7.03 -36.69 -4.60
C VAL A 359 5.77 -36.58 -5.44
N ALA A 360 5.20 -37.73 -5.82
CA ALA A 360 3.90 -37.82 -6.46
C ALA A 360 2.91 -38.48 -5.50
N TRP A 361 1.95 -37.69 -5.00
CA TRP A 361 1.00 -38.12 -3.99
C TRP A 361 -0.45 -38.01 -4.47
N GLY A 362 -0.98 -39.09 -5.02
CA GLY A 362 -2.35 -39.18 -5.52
C GLY A 362 -2.50 -40.30 -6.52
N HIS A 363 -3.75 -40.63 -6.85
CA HIS A 363 -4.01 -41.64 -7.87
C HIS A 363 -3.60 -41.11 -9.24
N GLU A 364 -2.94 -41.97 -10.02
CA GLU A 364 -2.31 -41.61 -11.30
C GLU A 364 -1.24 -40.52 -11.24
N ALA A 365 -0.80 -40.13 -10.04
CA ALA A 365 0.29 -39.18 -9.88
C ALA A 365 1.64 -39.83 -10.25
N ARG A 366 2.51 -39.06 -10.90
CA ARG A 366 3.79 -39.51 -11.48
C ARG A 366 4.96 -38.61 -11.08
N ALA A 367 6.15 -39.18 -11.00
CA ALA A 367 7.38 -38.44 -10.72
C ALA A 367 8.48 -38.80 -11.72
N LYS A 368 9.35 -37.84 -12.05
CA LYS A 368 10.59 -38.05 -12.82
C LYS A 368 11.78 -37.36 -12.17
N GLY A 369 12.99 -37.77 -12.53
CA GLY A 369 14.20 -37.07 -12.13
C GLY A 369 15.46 -37.49 -12.88
N CYS A 370 16.55 -36.78 -12.64
CA CYS A 370 17.87 -37.12 -13.16
C CYS A 370 18.54 -38.24 -12.35
N LYS A 371 19.64 -38.81 -12.85
CA LYS A 371 20.40 -39.83 -12.12
C LYS A 371 20.81 -39.39 -10.72
N GLY A 372 20.58 -40.27 -9.75
CA GLY A 372 20.82 -40.06 -8.33
C GLY A 372 19.63 -39.48 -7.55
N ALA A 373 18.68 -38.85 -8.23
CA ALA A 373 17.50 -38.28 -7.59
C ALA A 373 16.59 -39.36 -6.99
N HIS A 374 15.82 -38.96 -5.97
CA HIS A 374 14.87 -39.84 -5.30
C HIS A 374 13.45 -39.56 -5.77
N LEU A 375 12.70 -40.61 -6.09
CA LEU A 375 11.28 -40.53 -6.40
C LEU A 375 10.48 -41.19 -5.27
N ILE A 376 9.46 -40.50 -4.78
CA ILE A 376 8.50 -41.03 -3.80
C ILE A 376 7.14 -41.09 -4.47
N LEU A 377 6.59 -42.29 -4.59
CA LEU A 377 5.40 -42.59 -5.37
C LEU A 377 4.37 -43.27 -4.45
N SER A 378 3.19 -42.66 -4.31
CA SER A 378 2.06 -43.27 -3.60
C SER A 378 1.33 -44.28 -4.48
N ASP A 379 0.88 -45.38 -3.89
CA ASP A 379 0.03 -46.39 -4.52
C ASP A 379 -1.41 -46.26 -4.02
N TRP A 380 -2.37 -46.28 -4.94
CA TRP A 380 -3.77 -46.03 -4.66
C TRP A 380 -4.64 -47.07 -5.35
N LYS A 381 -5.62 -47.59 -4.61
CA LYS A 381 -6.59 -48.56 -5.11
C LYS A 381 -7.97 -47.91 -5.19
N TYR A 382 -8.60 -48.05 -6.34
CA TYR A 382 -9.99 -47.65 -6.51
C TYR A 382 -10.91 -48.63 -5.76
N VAL A 383 -11.71 -48.09 -4.83
CA VAL A 383 -12.70 -48.81 -4.02
C VAL A 383 -14.15 -48.39 -4.32
N GLY A 384 -14.33 -47.41 -5.21
CA GLY A 384 -15.64 -46.94 -5.67
C GLY A 384 -16.36 -47.88 -6.65
N ALA A 385 -17.53 -47.44 -7.10
CA ALA A 385 -18.34 -48.18 -8.08
C ALA A 385 -17.70 -48.13 -9.47
N ARG A 386 -17.82 -49.24 -10.22
CA ARG A 386 -17.32 -49.33 -11.60
C ARG A 386 -18.46 -49.51 -12.59
N TYR A 387 -18.29 -48.98 -13.79
CA TYR A 387 -19.13 -49.28 -14.95
C TYR A 387 -18.98 -50.74 -15.36
N SER A 388 -19.92 -51.23 -16.18
CA SER A 388 -19.93 -52.62 -16.65
C SER A 388 -18.75 -52.99 -17.54
N ASP A 389 -18.08 -51.99 -18.12
CA ASP A 389 -16.84 -52.11 -18.90
C ASP A 389 -15.57 -52.10 -18.02
N GLY A 390 -15.70 -51.83 -16.72
CA GLY A 390 -14.60 -51.80 -15.76
C GLY A 390 -14.07 -50.39 -15.43
N ASP A 391 -14.57 -49.35 -16.12
CA ASP A 391 -14.18 -47.97 -15.88
C ASP A 391 -14.69 -47.43 -14.53
N TYR A 392 -13.99 -46.43 -14.00
CA TYR A 392 -14.37 -45.77 -12.76
C TYR A 392 -15.63 -44.94 -12.95
N MET A 393 -16.65 -45.13 -12.09
CA MET A 393 -17.87 -44.33 -12.14
C MET A 393 -17.61 -42.87 -11.75
N ASP A 394 -16.78 -42.67 -10.74
CA ASP A 394 -16.36 -41.36 -10.27
C ASP A 394 -14.87 -41.41 -9.88
N PRO A 395 -13.96 -41.14 -10.84
CA PRO A 395 -12.53 -41.16 -10.56
C PRO A 395 -12.06 -39.93 -9.77
N TYR A 396 -12.84 -38.85 -9.71
CA TYR A 396 -12.48 -37.60 -9.03
C TYR A 396 -12.95 -37.56 -7.58
N ASP A 397 -13.87 -38.44 -7.19
CA ASP A 397 -14.28 -38.63 -5.81
C ASP A 397 -13.14 -39.23 -4.96
N LYS A 398 -12.65 -38.41 -4.02
CA LYS A 398 -11.55 -38.78 -3.10
C LYS A 398 -11.91 -39.97 -2.21
N GLU A 399 -13.20 -40.15 -1.89
CA GLU A 399 -13.67 -41.26 -1.05
C GLU A 399 -13.66 -42.61 -1.81
N SER A 400 -13.54 -42.56 -3.14
CA SER A 400 -13.45 -43.74 -3.99
C SER A 400 -12.03 -44.30 -4.12
N TRP A 401 -11.05 -43.74 -3.41
CA TRP A 401 -9.63 -44.15 -3.45
C TRP A 401 -9.06 -44.44 -2.06
N GLU A 402 -8.37 -45.58 -1.94
CA GLU A 402 -7.67 -46.00 -0.72
C GLU A 402 -6.15 -46.03 -0.95
N LEU A 403 -5.38 -45.39 -0.07
CA LEU A 403 -3.92 -45.45 -0.08
C LEU A 403 -3.47 -46.86 0.34
N THR A 404 -2.82 -47.60 -0.57
CA THR A 404 -2.35 -48.97 -0.32
C THR A 404 -0.89 -49.03 0.10
N GLY A 405 -0.10 -48.02 -0.24
CA GLY A 405 1.30 -47.93 0.12
C GLY A 405 2.02 -46.76 -0.51
N ALA A 406 3.32 -46.71 -0.30
CA ALA A 406 4.21 -45.79 -1.00
C ALA A 406 5.58 -46.43 -1.17
N LYS A 407 6.26 -46.10 -2.28
CA LYS A 407 7.61 -46.56 -2.57
C LYS A 407 8.56 -45.39 -2.78
N MET A 408 9.78 -45.55 -2.31
CA MET A 408 10.89 -44.65 -2.58
C MET A 408 11.90 -45.41 -3.44
N ILE A 409 12.31 -44.79 -4.55
CA ILE A 409 13.29 -45.34 -5.49
C ILE A 409 14.34 -44.29 -5.84
N VAL A 410 15.50 -44.73 -6.31
CA VAL A 410 16.58 -43.88 -6.81
C VAL A 410 16.67 -44.06 -8.32
N VAL A 411 16.80 -42.96 -9.05
CA VAL A 411 17.07 -42.99 -10.50
C VAL A 411 18.51 -43.46 -10.72
N ASP A 412 18.69 -44.68 -11.23
CA ASP A 412 20.01 -45.29 -11.43
C ASP A 412 20.52 -45.17 -12.89
N GLY A 413 19.61 -44.89 -13.83
CA GLY A 413 19.88 -44.86 -15.28
C GLY A 413 19.91 -46.24 -15.93
N GLU A 414 19.63 -47.31 -15.19
CA GLU A 414 19.60 -48.70 -15.68
C GLU A 414 18.18 -49.28 -15.59
N ASN A 415 17.63 -49.38 -14.38
CA ASN A 415 16.28 -49.87 -14.12
C ASN A 415 15.27 -48.72 -14.08
N ILE A 416 15.70 -47.57 -13.56
CA ILE A 416 14.93 -46.34 -13.50
C ILE A 416 15.67 -45.32 -14.37
N LYS A 417 15.12 -45.07 -15.56
CA LYS A 417 15.67 -44.18 -16.58
C LYS A 417 15.58 -42.72 -16.14
N GLU A 418 16.56 -41.94 -16.56
CA GLU A 418 16.56 -40.49 -16.37
C GLU A 418 15.42 -39.83 -17.16
N ASP A 419 14.92 -38.71 -16.65
CA ASP A 419 13.90 -37.87 -17.31
C ASP A 419 12.63 -38.64 -17.77
N THR A 420 12.37 -39.77 -17.13
CA THR A 420 11.26 -40.68 -17.43
C THR A 420 10.29 -40.70 -16.27
N TYR A 421 8.98 -40.68 -16.54
CA TYR A 421 7.98 -40.71 -15.48
C TYR A 421 7.71 -42.13 -14.99
N TYR A 422 7.52 -42.23 -13.69
CA TYR A 422 7.16 -43.48 -13.01
C TYR A 422 5.93 -43.30 -12.11
N ARG A 423 5.17 -44.39 -11.97
CA ARG A 423 4.04 -44.54 -11.05
C ARG A 423 4.23 -45.77 -10.18
N CYS A 424 3.59 -45.80 -9.00
CA CYS A 424 3.44 -47.02 -8.21
C CYS A 424 2.04 -47.58 -8.45
N ILE A 425 1.94 -48.81 -8.95
CA ILE A 425 0.67 -49.48 -9.27
C ILE A 425 0.70 -50.88 -8.67
N GLU A 426 -0.20 -51.17 -7.74
CA GLU A 426 -0.27 -52.47 -7.04
C GLU A 426 1.08 -52.88 -6.41
N GLY A 427 1.79 -51.88 -5.90
CA GLY A 427 3.13 -52.04 -5.35
C GLY A 427 4.24 -52.26 -6.38
N GLU A 428 4.02 -52.16 -7.69
CA GLU A 428 5.07 -52.19 -8.71
C GLU A 428 5.38 -50.80 -9.26
N ILE A 429 6.63 -50.57 -9.66
CA ILE A 429 7.05 -49.30 -10.27
C ILE A 429 6.93 -49.46 -11.78
N VAL A 430 6.12 -48.60 -12.41
CA VAL A 430 5.76 -48.70 -13.82
C VAL A 430 6.14 -47.43 -14.55
N GLU A 431 6.79 -47.58 -15.70
CA GLU A 431 7.12 -46.47 -16.62
C GLU A 431 5.84 -45.94 -17.29
N VAL A 432 5.70 -44.62 -17.32
CA VAL A 432 4.54 -43.96 -17.91
C VAL A 432 4.92 -42.79 -18.82
N THR A 433 4.02 -42.44 -19.74
CA THR A 433 4.15 -41.29 -20.63
C THR A 433 4.03 -39.96 -19.87
N GLU A 434 4.30 -38.84 -20.57
CA GLU A 434 4.06 -37.49 -20.03
C GLU A 434 2.59 -37.28 -19.62
N ASP A 435 1.63 -38.01 -20.22
CA ASP A 435 0.21 -37.94 -19.90
C ASP A 435 -0.22 -38.95 -18.80
N GLY A 436 0.71 -39.79 -18.35
CA GLY A 436 0.50 -40.78 -17.28
C GLY A 436 0.00 -42.14 -17.74
N GLU A 437 0.01 -42.42 -19.05
CA GLU A 437 -0.35 -43.73 -19.62
C GLU A 437 0.78 -44.74 -19.42
N ILE A 438 0.45 -46.00 -19.12
CA ILE A 438 1.44 -47.07 -18.97
C ILE A 438 2.14 -47.30 -20.31
N VAL A 439 3.47 -47.30 -20.29
CA VAL A 439 4.26 -47.72 -21.46
C VAL A 439 4.23 -49.25 -21.50
N GLU A 440 3.48 -49.84 -22.43
CA GLU A 440 3.49 -51.29 -22.64
C GLU A 440 4.87 -51.74 -23.14
N GLU A 441 5.45 -52.75 -22.49
CA GLU A 441 6.69 -53.42 -22.92
C GLU A 441 6.49 -54.40 -24.09
#